data_AF-A0A5J4WEL2-F1
#
_entry.id   AF-A0A5J4WEL2-F1
#
_cell.length_a   1.000
_cell.length_b   1.000
_cell.length_c   1.000
_cell.angle_alpha   90.00
_cell.angle_beta   90.00
_cell.angle_gamma   90.00
#
_symmetry.space_group_name_H-M   'P 1'
#
loop_
_entity.id
_entity.type
_entity.pdbx_description
1 polymer ?
#
loop_
_entity_poly.entity_id
_entity_poly.type
_entity_poly.pdbx_seq_one_letter_code
_entity_poly.pdbx_strand_id
1 'polypeptide(L)'
;MNGNGGSLYIDMNFETQSNFEIKDATFHECQSNSSSSSSVPPTGYGAAIFLTGNGNYNPSSQVINMHGMKLYNNQASQGGQSLFVAISKLKELCQQSIAGQYVKGNYSNITSNLSMLEVERKERLGNGAFGVVRHVIEKRTQIHMAWKEVNYETLKEKQLVDNEVTLMREIYRKIKHNLPPTSFYHIVQLLGFFVNEDKAYLVMEYYERGDLRKYINELRKMGADIKDKKCYEIVGQLAQSLNQLHRNEILHGDLKPENVLLTQDLKVKLADFGLARQLQIGRGYTTNHGVFSKHQKFQDKGQQQKLIQTPACDIWAFGVMIFELLAQRHPFYDNNEDLNEQEFAQRVINQPPAQLPDNYPLKLKNLIKQMLIKDPVHRISAEQILQNPEVAAALPQI
;
A
#
# COMPACT_ATOMS: atom_id res chain seq x y z
N MET A 1 4.44 -23.07 -32.77
CA MET A 1 3.95 -23.09 -34.17
C MET A 1 4.52 -21.90 -34.93
N ASN A 2 4.72 -22.02 -36.25
CA ASN A 2 5.10 -20.87 -37.07
C ASN A 2 3.84 -19.99 -37.28
N GLY A 3 3.79 -18.81 -36.68
CA GLY A 3 2.59 -17.97 -36.66
C GLY A 3 2.46 -17.09 -35.42
N ASN A 4 1.28 -16.52 -35.22
CA ASN A 4 0.93 -15.71 -34.05
C ASN A 4 -0.08 -16.44 -33.17
N GLY A 5 -0.07 -16.21 -31.86
CA GLY A 5 -1.07 -16.81 -30.98
C GLY A 5 -0.84 -18.31 -30.87
N GLY A 6 0.31 -18.73 -30.35
CA GLY A 6 0.77 -20.13 -30.37
C GLY A 6 -0.21 -21.16 -29.78
N SER A 7 -1.28 -20.70 -29.11
CA SER A 7 -2.51 -21.47 -28.88
C SER A 7 -3.74 -20.87 -29.56
N LEU A 8 -3.93 -19.55 -29.51
CA LEU A 8 -5.13 -18.87 -30.02
C LEU A 8 -4.80 -17.60 -30.82
N TYR A 9 -5.28 -17.52 -32.06
CA TYR A 9 -5.31 -16.30 -32.85
C TYR A 9 -6.75 -15.80 -32.97
N ILE A 10 -6.98 -14.54 -32.63
CA ILE A 10 -8.31 -13.92 -32.59
C ILE A 10 -8.27 -12.65 -33.44
N ASP A 11 -9.20 -12.55 -34.38
CA ASP A 11 -9.45 -11.35 -35.18
C ASP A 11 -10.94 -10.96 -35.05
N MET A 12 -11.21 -9.81 -34.45
CA MET A 12 -12.58 -9.36 -34.12
C MET A 12 -13.00 -8.14 -34.93
N ASN A 13 -14.31 -8.02 -35.21
CA ASN A 13 -14.91 -6.76 -35.63
C ASN A 13 -15.59 -6.10 -34.42
N PHE A 14 -15.10 -4.93 -33.99
CA PHE A 14 -15.60 -4.21 -32.82
C PHE A 14 -16.87 -3.39 -33.07
N GLU A 15 -17.30 -3.27 -34.33
CA GLU A 15 -18.53 -2.54 -34.71
C GLU A 15 -19.76 -3.46 -34.73
N THR A 16 -19.57 -4.77 -34.75
CA THR A 16 -20.63 -5.77 -34.64
C THR A 16 -20.84 -6.23 -33.20
N GLN A 17 -22.02 -6.76 -32.85
CA GLN A 17 -22.26 -7.38 -31.54
C GLN A 17 -21.47 -8.69 -31.42
N SER A 18 -20.19 -8.59 -31.09
CA SER A 18 -19.29 -9.74 -30.86
C SER A 18 -18.71 -9.64 -29.46
N ASN A 19 -18.72 -10.74 -28.72
CA ASN A 19 -18.12 -10.82 -27.38
C ASN A 19 -17.09 -11.94 -27.37
N PHE A 20 -15.92 -11.67 -26.81
CA PHE A 20 -14.88 -12.64 -26.55
C PHE A 20 -14.63 -12.75 -25.05
N GLU A 21 -15.00 -13.90 -24.48
CA GLU A 21 -14.90 -14.16 -23.04
C GLU A 21 -14.12 -15.45 -22.75
N ILE A 22 -13.13 -15.36 -21.87
CA ILE A 22 -12.45 -16.50 -21.25
C ILE A 22 -12.93 -16.61 -19.80
N LYS A 23 -13.73 -17.64 -19.50
CA LYS A 23 -14.32 -17.88 -18.17
C LYS A 23 -13.36 -18.59 -17.20
N ASP A 24 -12.69 -19.64 -17.66
CA ASP A 24 -11.60 -20.32 -16.95
C ASP A 24 -10.78 -21.12 -17.97
N ALA A 25 -9.55 -20.68 -18.25
CA ALA A 25 -8.66 -21.38 -19.17
C ALA A 25 -7.20 -21.20 -18.77
N THR A 26 -6.40 -22.25 -18.94
CA THR A 26 -4.97 -22.22 -18.69
C THR A 26 -4.19 -22.43 -19.99
N PHE A 27 -3.30 -21.50 -20.31
CA PHE A 27 -2.37 -21.61 -21.43
C PHE A 27 -0.97 -21.73 -20.87
N HIS A 28 -0.38 -22.92 -21.03
CA HIS A 28 0.95 -23.22 -20.54
C HIS A 28 1.84 -23.72 -21.67
N GLU A 29 3.12 -23.35 -21.64
CA GLU A 29 4.16 -23.85 -22.56
C GLU A 29 3.84 -23.61 -24.05
N CYS A 30 3.03 -22.59 -24.34
CA CYS A 30 2.68 -22.23 -25.71
C CYS A 30 3.85 -21.49 -26.38
N GLN A 31 4.02 -21.72 -27.68
CA GLN A 31 5.13 -21.15 -28.45
C GLN A 31 4.68 -20.57 -29.79
N SER A 32 5.07 -19.33 -30.05
CA SER A 32 4.91 -18.66 -31.34
C SER A 32 6.28 -18.34 -31.96
N ASN A 33 6.57 -18.95 -33.10
CA ASN A 33 7.85 -18.82 -33.79
C ASN A 33 7.73 -17.90 -35.01
N SER A 34 8.70 -17.00 -35.19
CA SER A 34 8.77 -16.16 -36.40
C SER A 34 9.20 -16.98 -37.61
N SER A 35 8.54 -16.76 -38.75
CA SER A 35 8.92 -17.32 -40.05
C SER A 35 9.59 -16.25 -40.92
N SER A 36 10.62 -16.66 -41.68
CA SER A 36 11.35 -15.83 -42.65
C SER A 36 10.73 -15.86 -44.06
N SER A 37 9.66 -16.63 -44.29
CA SER A 37 8.96 -16.71 -45.58
C SER A 37 8.00 -15.52 -45.78
N SER A 38 8.45 -14.47 -46.49
CA SER A 38 7.72 -13.25 -46.92
C SER A 38 6.77 -12.62 -45.88
N SER A 39 7.29 -11.60 -45.22
CA SER A 39 6.82 -10.95 -44.00
C SER A 39 5.60 -10.02 -44.12
N VAL A 40 4.43 -10.54 -44.51
CA VAL A 40 3.12 -9.90 -44.24
C VAL A 40 2.05 -10.99 -44.03
N PRO A 41 1.34 -11.02 -42.88
CA PRO A 41 1.54 -10.23 -41.67
C PRO A 41 2.75 -10.73 -40.82
N PRO A 42 3.27 -9.91 -39.90
CA PRO A 42 4.34 -10.31 -38.98
C PRO A 42 3.99 -11.57 -38.18
N THR A 43 4.96 -12.46 -37.95
CA THR A 43 4.79 -13.74 -37.22
C THR A 43 5.68 -13.82 -35.97
N GLY A 44 5.34 -14.68 -35.02
CA GLY A 44 6.12 -14.86 -33.79
C GLY A 44 5.70 -13.95 -32.63
N TYR A 45 4.48 -13.41 -32.65
CA TYR A 45 3.91 -12.61 -31.57
C TYR A 45 2.81 -13.37 -30.82
N GLY A 46 2.69 -13.12 -29.51
CA GLY A 46 1.61 -13.69 -28.70
C GLY A 46 1.80 -15.20 -28.51
N ALA A 47 2.63 -15.61 -27.55
CA ALA A 47 2.98 -17.02 -27.42
C ALA A 47 1.77 -17.93 -27.13
N ALA A 48 0.83 -17.46 -26.30
CA ALA A 48 -0.43 -18.13 -26.05
C ALA A 48 -1.53 -17.53 -26.92
N ILE A 49 -1.75 -16.21 -26.84
CA ILE A 49 -2.85 -15.53 -27.53
C ILE A 49 -2.34 -14.35 -28.34
N PHE A 50 -2.84 -14.21 -29.56
CA PHE A 50 -2.74 -13.01 -30.37
C PHE A 50 -4.14 -12.49 -30.66
N LEU A 51 -4.46 -11.27 -30.21
CA LEU A 51 -5.73 -10.61 -30.40
C LEU A 51 -5.56 -9.39 -31.30
N THR A 52 -6.30 -9.35 -32.40
CA THR A 52 -6.40 -8.20 -33.29
C THR A 52 -7.87 -7.92 -33.59
N GLY A 53 -8.13 -6.78 -34.24
CA GLY A 53 -9.45 -6.53 -34.77
C GLY A 53 -9.59 -5.21 -35.52
N ASN A 54 -10.66 -5.12 -36.28
CA ASN A 54 -11.04 -3.95 -37.08
C ASN A 54 -12.16 -3.16 -36.40
N GLY A 55 -12.27 -1.87 -36.75
CA GLY A 55 -13.24 -0.94 -36.17
C GLY A 55 -12.75 -0.24 -34.91
N ASN A 56 -13.60 0.62 -34.34
CA ASN A 56 -13.29 1.39 -33.13
C ASN A 56 -13.70 0.61 -31.87
N TYR A 57 -12.72 0.06 -31.15
CA TYR A 57 -12.98 -0.55 -29.84
C TYR A 57 -13.65 0.46 -28.91
N ASN A 58 -14.76 0.07 -28.31
CA ASN A 58 -15.43 0.84 -27.26
C ASN A 58 -15.15 0.19 -25.89
N PRO A 59 -14.24 0.74 -25.08
CA PRO A 59 -13.91 0.20 -23.77
C PRO A 59 -15.14 -0.05 -22.88
N SER A 60 -16.11 0.88 -22.88
CA SER A 60 -17.34 0.78 -22.07
C SER A 60 -18.26 -0.40 -22.44
N SER A 61 -18.06 -1.04 -23.60
CA SER A 61 -18.88 -2.16 -24.06
C SER A 61 -18.53 -3.50 -23.41
N GLN A 62 -17.35 -3.63 -22.79
CA GLN A 62 -16.85 -4.86 -22.15
C GLN A 62 -16.85 -6.12 -23.06
N VAL A 63 -16.82 -5.94 -24.38
CA VAL A 63 -16.83 -7.03 -25.38
C VAL A 63 -15.60 -7.95 -25.36
N ILE A 64 -14.57 -7.60 -24.58
CA ILE A 64 -13.39 -8.43 -24.35
C ILE A 64 -13.29 -8.66 -22.84
N ASN A 65 -13.40 -9.92 -22.43
CA ASN A 65 -13.24 -10.34 -21.05
C ASN A 65 -12.23 -11.49 -20.96
N MET A 66 -11.05 -11.22 -20.38
CA MET A 66 -9.97 -12.22 -20.24
C MET A 66 -9.66 -12.59 -18.79
N HIS A 67 -10.58 -12.31 -17.85
CA HIS A 67 -10.35 -12.48 -16.41
C HIS A 67 -10.11 -13.92 -15.97
N GLY A 68 -10.71 -14.90 -16.65
CA GLY A 68 -10.57 -16.32 -16.34
C GLY A 68 -9.28 -16.97 -16.83
N MET A 69 -8.40 -16.21 -17.48
CA MET A 69 -7.21 -16.75 -18.12
C MET A 69 -6.03 -16.88 -17.16
N LYS A 70 -5.28 -17.99 -17.26
CA LYS A 70 -4.01 -18.26 -16.58
C LYS A 70 -2.92 -18.56 -17.61
N LEU A 71 -1.74 -17.96 -17.47
CA LEU A 71 -0.66 -17.98 -18.49
C LEU A 71 0.67 -18.39 -17.85
N TYR A 72 1.28 -19.51 -18.28
CA TYR A 72 2.52 -20.04 -17.70
C TYR A 72 3.55 -20.45 -18.76
N ASN A 73 4.82 -20.13 -18.56
CA ASN A 73 5.95 -20.66 -19.36
C ASN A 73 5.80 -20.53 -20.89
N ASN A 74 5.10 -19.51 -21.38
CA ASN A 74 4.89 -19.30 -22.80
C ASN A 74 6.07 -18.49 -23.41
N GLN A 75 6.37 -18.71 -24.69
CA GLN A 75 7.49 -18.05 -25.38
C GLN A 75 7.14 -17.57 -26.79
N ALA A 76 7.54 -16.35 -27.13
CA ALA A 76 7.34 -15.72 -28.44
C ALA A 76 8.66 -15.18 -29.01
N SER A 77 8.90 -15.41 -30.31
CA SER A 77 10.13 -14.94 -30.97
C SER A 77 10.25 -13.42 -31.12
N GLN A 78 9.14 -12.69 -31.20
CA GLN A 78 9.14 -11.23 -31.47
C GLN A 78 8.61 -10.40 -30.29
N GLY A 79 7.46 -10.76 -29.71
CA GLY A 79 6.86 -9.97 -28.64
C GLY A 79 5.54 -10.53 -28.11
N GLY A 80 5.08 -10.03 -26.96
CA GLY A 80 3.89 -10.58 -26.30
C GLY A 80 4.12 -12.03 -25.85
N GLN A 81 5.04 -12.22 -24.89
CA GLN A 81 5.47 -13.54 -24.42
C GLN A 81 4.34 -14.46 -23.93
N SER A 82 3.14 -13.92 -23.69
CA SER A 82 1.92 -14.70 -23.49
C SER A 82 0.77 -14.16 -24.33
N LEU A 83 0.47 -12.87 -24.21
CA LEU A 83 -0.61 -12.19 -24.94
C LEU A 83 -0.02 -11.04 -25.77
N PHE A 84 -0.50 -10.91 -27.01
CA PHE A 84 -0.24 -9.75 -27.87
C PHE A 84 -1.57 -9.17 -28.34
N VAL A 85 -1.75 -7.84 -28.23
CA VAL A 85 -3.01 -7.17 -28.60
C VAL A 85 -2.76 -6.00 -29.53
N ALA A 86 -3.42 -5.99 -30.68
CA ALA A 86 -3.36 -4.93 -31.70
C ALA A 86 -4.78 -4.44 -32.05
N ILE A 87 -5.23 -3.39 -31.37
CA ILE A 87 -6.57 -2.80 -31.56
C ILE A 87 -6.51 -1.27 -31.49
N SER A 88 -7.54 -0.60 -32.03
CA SER A 88 -7.79 0.81 -31.76
C SER A 88 -8.10 1.03 -30.27
N LYS A 89 -7.66 2.16 -29.67
CA LYS A 89 -7.89 2.48 -28.24
C LYS A 89 -7.36 1.44 -27.23
N LEU A 90 -6.20 0.85 -27.53
CA LEU A 90 -5.49 -0.08 -26.64
C LEU A 90 -5.19 0.51 -25.25
N LYS A 91 -4.88 1.82 -25.19
CA LYS A 91 -4.56 2.53 -23.94
C LYS A 91 -5.76 2.54 -22.99
N GLU A 92 -6.95 2.71 -23.53
CA GLU A 92 -8.20 2.76 -22.78
C GLU A 92 -8.60 1.36 -22.30
N LEU A 93 -8.43 0.31 -23.13
CA LEU A 93 -8.55 -1.09 -22.67
C LEU A 93 -7.63 -1.36 -21.46
N CYS A 94 -6.40 -0.85 -21.52
CA CYS A 94 -5.40 -0.97 -20.46
C CYS A 94 -5.75 -0.24 -19.16
N GLN A 95 -6.63 0.77 -19.21
CA GLN A 95 -6.96 1.64 -18.07
C GLN A 95 -8.24 1.21 -17.34
N GLN A 96 -9.10 0.42 -17.97
CA GLN A 96 -10.45 0.18 -17.45
C GLN A 96 -10.58 -0.85 -16.33
N SER A 97 -9.66 -1.81 -16.20
CA SER A 97 -9.71 -2.81 -15.12
C SER A 97 -8.47 -3.72 -15.15
N ILE A 98 -8.50 -4.78 -14.34
CA ILE A 98 -7.58 -5.91 -14.40
C ILE A 98 -7.56 -6.61 -15.79
N ALA A 99 -8.48 -6.30 -16.72
CA ALA A 99 -8.35 -6.74 -18.13
C ALA A 99 -7.08 -6.18 -18.82
N GLY A 100 -6.70 -4.93 -18.50
CA GLY A 100 -5.46 -4.32 -18.97
C GLY A 100 -4.19 -4.97 -18.43
N GLN A 101 -4.33 -5.80 -17.39
CA GLN A 101 -3.22 -6.52 -16.77
C GLN A 101 -2.68 -7.60 -17.71
N TYR A 102 -3.54 -8.29 -18.47
CA TYR A 102 -3.15 -9.33 -19.42
C TYR A 102 -2.51 -8.73 -20.68
N VAL A 103 -3.03 -7.61 -21.15
CA VAL A 103 -2.55 -6.88 -22.34
C VAL A 103 -1.13 -6.38 -22.15
N LYS A 104 -0.77 -5.99 -20.93
CA LYS A 104 0.59 -5.55 -20.59
C LYS A 104 1.59 -6.71 -20.47
N GLY A 105 1.14 -7.97 -20.53
CA GLY A 105 1.93 -9.17 -20.23
C GLY A 105 1.44 -9.84 -18.94
N ASN A 106 2.19 -10.76 -18.34
CA ASN A 106 1.84 -11.31 -17.01
C ASN A 106 2.04 -10.28 -15.87
N TYR A 107 1.67 -9.01 -16.07
CA TYR A 107 1.50 -8.03 -14.99
C TYR A 107 0.23 -8.37 -14.21
N SER A 108 0.13 -9.61 -13.73
CA SER A 108 -0.86 -9.95 -12.73
C SER A 108 -0.36 -9.44 -11.39
N ASN A 109 -1.25 -8.78 -10.65
CA ASN A 109 -1.07 -8.50 -9.24
C ASN A 109 -1.09 -9.83 -8.43
N ILE A 110 -0.52 -10.94 -8.88
CA ILE A 110 -0.55 -12.23 -8.16
C ILE A 110 0.84 -12.85 -8.13
N THR A 111 1.53 -12.97 -9.26
CA THR A 111 2.94 -13.41 -9.33
C THR A 111 3.58 -12.83 -10.60
N SER A 112 4.36 -11.77 -10.46
CA SER A 112 5.25 -11.31 -11.54
C SER A 112 6.56 -12.09 -11.48
N ASN A 113 7.24 -12.34 -12.60
CA ASN A 113 8.62 -12.84 -12.57
C ASN A 113 9.57 -11.63 -12.60
N LEU A 114 10.59 -11.60 -11.73
CA LEU A 114 11.60 -10.54 -11.70
C LEU A 114 12.27 -10.33 -13.08
N SER A 115 12.37 -11.39 -13.90
CA SER A 115 12.91 -11.30 -15.25
C SER A 115 12.09 -10.40 -16.21
N MET A 116 10.83 -10.08 -15.86
CA MET A 116 9.97 -9.18 -16.64
C MET A 116 10.03 -7.72 -16.16
N LEU A 117 10.55 -7.45 -14.97
CA LEU A 117 10.74 -6.10 -14.44
C LEU A 117 12.22 -5.72 -14.58
N GLU A 118 12.57 -5.14 -15.72
CA GLU A 118 13.86 -4.46 -15.84
C GLU A 118 13.85 -3.20 -14.99
N VAL A 119 14.46 -3.28 -13.81
CA VAL A 119 14.56 -2.15 -12.88
C VAL A 119 15.98 -1.65 -12.75
N GLU A 120 16.13 -0.34 -12.62
CA GLU A 120 17.32 0.30 -12.09
C GLU A 120 17.17 0.44 -10.57
N ARG A 121 18.11 -0.12 -9.81
CA ARG A 121 18.15 0.00 -8.35
C ARG A 121 18.83 1.31 -7.96
N LYS A 122 18.14 2.13 -7.18
CA LYS A 122 18.66 3.39 -6.64
C LYS A 122 18.96 3.24 -5.15
N GLU A 123 18.85 4.34 -4.40
CA GLU A 123 19.14 4.42 -2.98
C GLU A 123 18.23 3.56 -2.11
N ARG A 124 18.79 3.14 -0.97
CA ARG A 124 18.02 2.46 0.08
C ARG A 124 17.19 3.50 0.82
N LEU A 125 15.89 3.26 0.93
CA LEU A 125 14.94 4.14 1.61
C LEU A 125 14.78 3.79 3.09
N GLY A 126 14.89 2.50 3.44
CA GLY A 126 14.74 2.00 4.81
C GLY A 126 15.39 0.64 5.06
N ASN A 127 15.63 0.36 6.33
CA ASN A 127 16.07 -0.93 6.87
C ASN A 127 15.34 -1.18 8.18
N GLY A 128 14.68 -2.32 8.34
CA GLY A 128 14.04 -2.66 9.59
C GLY A 128 13.78 -4.15 9.75
N ALA A 129 13.04 -4.49 10.80
CA ALA A 129 12.61 -5.87 11.09
C ALA A 129 11.80 -6.51 9.95
N PHE A 130 11.24 -5.69 9.06
CA PHE A 130 10.38 -6.09 7.94
C PHE A 130 11.12 -6.06 6.60
N GLY A 131 12.45 -6.12 6.60
CA GLY A 131 13.25 -6.19 5.39
C GLY A 131 13.77 -4.84 4.89
N VAL A 132 14.11 -4.78 3.60
CA VAL A 132 14.83 -3.67 2.99
C VAL A 132 13.94 -2.96 1.99
N VAL A 133 13.68 -1.67 2.21
CA VAL A 133 12.96 -0.83 1.25
C VAL A 133 13.95 -0.04 0.41
N ARG A 134 13.80 -0.09 -0.91
CA ARG A 134 14.68 0.59 -1.86
C ARG A 134 13.88 1.28 -2.95
N HIS A 135 14.40 2.42 -3.41
CA HIS A 135 13.89 3.12 -4.58
C HIS A 135 14.34 2.40 -5.85
N VAL A 136 13.40 2.14 -6.75
CA VAL A 136 13.65 1.56 -8.06
C VAL A 136 12.96 2.33 -9.16
N ILE A 137 13.54 2.29 -10.35
CA ILE A 137 12.95 2.87 -11.57
C ILE A 137 12.74 1.75 -12.57
N GLU A 138 11.52 1.57 -13.08
CA GLU A 138 11.28 0.66 -14.20
C GLU A 138 11.89 1.28 -15.46
N LYS A 139 12.84 0.56 -16.10
CA LYS A 139 13.73 1.15 -17.13
C LYS A 139 12.99 1.64 -18.38
N ARG A 140 11.84 1.06 -18.71
CA ARG A 140 11.14 1.31 -19.98
C ARG A 140 10.19 2.51 -19.88
N THR A 141 9.44 2.58 -18.79
CA THR A 141 8.42 3.57 -18.47
C THR A 141 8.97 4.71 -17.63
N GLN A 142 10.16 4.53 -17.05
CA GLN A 142 10.78 5.48 -16.12
C GLN A 142 9.93 5.76 -14.89
N ILE A 143 9.03 4.82 -14.53
CA ILE A 143 8.19 4.96 -13.34
C ILE A 143 9.02 4.64 -12.10
N HIS A 144 9.02 5.59 -11.17
CA HIS A 144 9.63 5.45 -9.85
C HIS A 144 8.73 4.64 -8.92
N MET A 145 9.30 3.68 -8.21
CA MET A 145 8.60 2.77 -7.29
C MET A 145 9.47 2.51 -6.06
N ALA A 146 8.82 2.15 -4.96
CA ALA A 146 9.49 1.63 -3.78
C ALA A 146 9.28 0.12 -3.77
N TRP A 147 10.34 -0.67 -3.65
CA TRP A 147 10.19 -2.11 -3.45
C TRP A 147 10.72 -2.55 -2.09
N LYS A 148 9.98 -3.42 -1.42
CA LYS A 148 10.34 -3.98 -0.12
C LYS A 148 10.77 -5.43 -0.32
N GLU A 149 12.05 -5.69 -0.09
CA GLU A 149 12.69 -7.00 -0.16
C GLU A 149 12.64 -7.66 1.22
N VAL A 150 12.07 -8.85 1.28
CA VAL A 150 11.86 -9.63 2.51
C VAL A 150 12.25 -11.09 2.31
N ASN A 151 12.67 -11.75 3.39
CA ASN A 151 12.88 -13.19 3.36
C ASN A 151 11.56 -13.93 3.09
N TYR A 152 11.63 -14.99 2.31
CA TYR A 152 10.51 -15.81 1.87
C TYR A 152 10.91 -17.30 1.84
N GLU A 153 11.67 -17.73 2.84
CA GLU A 153 12.24 -19.08 2.89
C GLU A 153 11.37 -20.01 3.75
N THR A 154 11.19 -19.64 5.01
CA THR A 154 10.47 -20.46 5.98
C THR A 154 8.95 -20.32 5.83
N LEU A 155 8.19 -21.33 6.25
CA LEU A 155 6.72 -21.28 6.24
C LEU A 155 6.16 -20.08 7.00
N LYS A 156 6.82 -19.69 8.11
CA LYS A 156 6.43 -18.54 8.92
C LYS A 156 6.63 -17.23 8.17
N GLU A 157 7.77 -17.05 7.51
CA GLU A 157 8.05 -15.86 6.71
C GLU A 157 7.08 -15.75 5.54
N LYS A 158 6.85 -16.86 4.82
CA LYS A 158 5.87 -16.92 3.73
C LYS A 158 4.48 -16.49 4.18
N GLN A 159 3.99 -17.04 5.29
CA GLN A 159 2.70 -16.66 5.86
C GLN A 159 2.62 -15.17 6.23
N LEU A 160 3.67 -14.61 6.83
CA LEU A 160 3.69 -13.18 7.18
C LEU A 160 3.62 -12.29 5.93
N VAL A 161 4.43 -12.61 4.91
CA VAL A 161 4.48 -11.86 3.66
C VAL A 161 3.16 -12.00 2.87
N ASP A 162 2.64 -13.22 2.74
CA ASP A 162 1.39 -13.47 2.02
C ASP A 162 0.20 -12.78 2.70
N ASN A 163 0.19 -12.75 4.04
CA ASN A 163 -0.81 -12.02 4.81
C ASN A 163 -0.70 -10.50 4.60
N GLU A 164 0.51 -9.94 4.63
CA GLU A 164 0.75 -8.51 4.37
C GLU A 164 0.25 -8.13 2.96
N VAL A 165 0.62 -8.92 1.95
CA VAL A 165 0.21 -8.71 0.54
C VAL A 165 -1.31 -8.79 0.40
N THR A 166 -1.94 -9.81 1.00
CA THR A 166 -3.39 -10.00 0.94
C THR A 166 -4.11 -8.82 1.60
N LEU A 167 -3.65 -8.41 2.79
CA LEU A 167 -4.23 -7.34 3.56
C LEU A 167 -4.10 -5.99 2.84
N MET A 168 -2.93 -5.66 2.29
CA MET A 168 -2.73 -4.42 1.51
C MET A 168 -3.69 -4.34 0.31
N ARG A 169 -3.86 -5.44 -0.42
CA ARG A 169 -4.81 -5.49 -1.56
C ARG A 169 -6.24 -5.33 -1.10
N GLU A 170 -6.62 -6.00 -0.02
CA GLU A 170 -7.98 -5.94 0.51
C GLU A 170 -8.33 -4.53 1.02
N ILE A 171 -7.44 -3.90 1.79
CA ILE A 171 -7.57 -2.53 2.29
C ILE A 171 -7.76 -1.58 1.11
N TYR A 172 -6.85 -1.63 0.13
CA TYR A 172 -6.89 -0.72 -1.01
C TYR A 172 -8.18 -0.90 -1.82
N ARG A 173 -8.61 -2.15 -2.05
CA ARG A 173 -9.87 -2.46 -2.74
C ARG A 173 -11.09 -1.92 -1.99
N LYS A 174 -11.15 -2.12 -0.67
CA LYS A 174 -12.23 -1.62 0.20
C LYS A 174 -12.31 -0.10 0.14
N ILE A 175 -11.18 0.59 0.27
CA ILE A 175 -11.12 2.06 0.19
C ILE A 175 -11.55 2.56 -1.19
N LYS A 176 -11.05 1.95 -2.26
CA LYS A 176 -11.40 2.30 -3.64
C LYS A 176 -12.90 2.13 -3.93
N HIS A 177 -13.54 1.12 -3.34
CA HIS A 177 -14.97 0.89 -3.52
C HIS A 177 -15.84 1.86 -2.70
N ASN A 178 -15.37 2.27 -1.52
CA ASN A 178 -16.15 3.11 -0.60
C ASN A 178 -15.99 4.61 -0.85
N LEU A 179 -15.05 5.02 -1.70
CA LEU A 179 -14.78 6.42 -2.02
C LEU A 179 -15.01 6.70 -3.51
N PRO A 180 -15.44 7.91 -3.89
CA PRO A 180 -15.54 8.32 -5.28
C PRO A 180 -14.22 8.07 -6.05
N PRO A 181 -14.26 7.70 -7.35
CA PRO A 181 -13.06 7.42 -8.16
C PRO A 181 -12.06 8.58 -8.24
N THR A 182 -12.51 9.81 -8.01
CA THR A 182 -11.69 11.04 -8.00
C THR A 182 -11.01 11.31 -6.66
N SER A 183 -11.28 10.50 -5.64
CA SER A 183 -10.75 10.69 -4.28
C SER A 183 -9.26 10.37 -4.21
N PHE A 184 -8.52 11.15 -3.43
CA PHE A 184 -7.15 10.81 -3.09
C PHE A 184 -7.13 9.75 -1.99
N TYR A 185 -6.47 8.61 -2.24
CA TYR A 185 -6.37 7.54 -1.24
C TYR A 185 -5.17 7.75 -0.35
N HIS A 186 -5.39 7.91 0.95
CA HIS A 186 -4.34 8.15 1.96
C HIS A 186 -3.61 6.89 2.43
N ILE A 187 -3.58 5.84 1.59
CA ILE A 187 -2.85 4.58 1.83
C ILE A 187 -1.97 4.29 0.61
N VAL A 188 -0.76 3.78 0.86
CA VAL A 188 0.17 3.34 -0.18
C VAL A 188 -0.41 2.15 -0.94
N GLN A 189 -0.41 2.23 -2.26
CA GLN A 189 -0.83 1.12 -3.10
C GLN A 189 0.29 0.08 -3.27
N LEU A 190 -0.06 -1.19 -3.09
CA LEU A 190 0.74 -2.30 -3.62
C LEU A 190 0.52 -2.39 -5.14
N LEU A 191 1.56 -2.08 -5.90
CA LEU A 191 1.59 -2.11 -7.36
C LEU A 191 1.89 -3.51 -7.91
N GLY A 192 2.61 -4.34 -7.14
CA GLY A 192 3.01 -5.67 -7.57
C GLY A 192 3.61 -6.51 -6.46
N PHE A 193 3.65 -7.82 -6.68
CA PHE A 193 4.28 -8.78 -5.79
C PHE A 193 4.95 -9.87 -6.61
N PHE A 194 6.16 -10.25 -6.22
CA PHE A 194 6.85 -11.37 -6.80
C PHE A 194 7.79 -12.05 -5.82
N VAL A 195 8.10 -13.30 -6.12
CA VAL A 195 9.03 -14.13 -5.38
C VAL A 195 10.16 -14.50 -6.33
N ASN A 196 11.40 -14.34 -5.87
CA ASN A 196 12.57 -14.83 -6.56
C ASN A 196 13.45 -15.56 -5.55
N GLU A 197 13.68 -16.85 -5.79
CA GLU A 197 14.43 -17.73 -4.89
C GLU A 197 13.87 -17.71 -3.45
N ASP A 198 14.66 -17.27 -2.48
CA ASP A 198 14.34 -17.19 -1.05
C ASP A 198 13.85 -15.79 -0.64
N LYS A 199 13.59 -14.89 -1.60
CA LYS A 199 13.14 -13.52 -1.35
C LYS A 199 11.78 -13.23 -1.99
N ALA A 200 10.99 -12.42 -1.29
CA ALA A 200 9.80 -11.80 -1.83
C ALA A 200 9.99 -10.28 -1.94
N TYR A 201 9.29 -9.71 -2.91
CA TYR A 201 9.40 -8.31 -3.29
C TYR A 201 8.01 -7.71 -3.42
N LEU A 202 7.71 -6.72 -2.58
CA LEU A 202 6.48 -5.94 -2.64
C LEU A 202 6.78 -4.63 -3.34
N VAL A 203 6.21 -4.42 -4.53
CA VAL A 203 6.37 -3.20 -5.31
C VAL A 203 5.24 -2.24 -4.95
N MET A 204 5.59 -1.02 -4.56
CA MET A 204 4.70 -0.01 -3.99
C MET A 204 4.91 1.35 -4.64
N GLU A 205 3.95 2.25 -4.45
CA GLU A 205 4.10 3.66 -4.82
C GLU A 205 5.35 4.28 -4.16
N TYR A 206 6.11 5.06 -4.92
CA TYR A 206 7.21 5.86 -4.43
C TYR A 206 6.79 7.31 -4.20
N TYR A 207 7.30 7.90 -3.13
CA TYR A 207 7.07 9.29 -2.79
C TYR A 207 8.40 9.98 -2.51
N GLU A 208 8.75 10.95 -3.36
CA GLU A 208 10.05 11.62 -3.39
C GLU A 208 10.37 12.40 -2.11
N ARG A 209 9.36 13.00 -1.46
CA ARG A 209 9.55 13.69 -0.16
C ARG A 209 9.85 12.72 0.99
N GLY A 210 9.75 11.41 0.77
CA GLY A 210 9.98 10.41 1.80
C GLY A 210 8.90 10.44 2.88
N ASP A 211 9.33 10.20 4.12
CA ASP A 211 8.48 9.97 5.28
C ASP A 211 8.36 11.20 6.21
N LEU A 212 7.39 11.15 7.12
CA LEU A 212 7.13 12.22 8.08
C LEU A 212 8.29 12.41 9.06
N ARG A 213 9.07 11.37 9.38
CA ARG A 213 10.27 11.52 10.24
C ARG A 213 11.29 12.45 9.58
N LYS A 214 11.56 12.26 8.28
CA LYS A 214 12.44 13.15 7.51
C LYS A 214 11.91 14.57 7.50
N TYR A 215 10.62 14.77 7.28
CA TYR A 215 10.01 16.09 7.30
C TYR A 215 10.12 16.79 8.67
N ILE A 216 9.92 16.07 9.78
CA ILE A 216 10.13 16.62 11.14
C ILE A 216 11.59 17.03 11.34
N ASN A 217 12.53 16.22 10.87
CA ASN A 217 13.95 16.53 10.96
C ASN A 217 14.34 17.74 10.09
N GLU A 218 13.71 17.92 8.92
CA GLU A 218 13.88 19.09 8.07
C GLU A 218 13.39 20.37 8.76
N LEU A 219 12.17 20.35 9.31
CA LEU A 219 11.64 21.47 10.12
C LEU A 219 12.60 21.86 11.24
N ARG A 220 13.13 20.87 11.96
CA ARG A 220 14.12 21.08 13.02
C ARG A 220 15.40 21.72 12.53
N LYS A 221 15.96 21.24 11.42
CA LYS A 221 17.17 21.82 10.82
C LYS A 221 16.97 23.25 10.35
N MET A 222 15.78 23.58 9.87
CA MET A 222 15.43 24.93 9.42
C MET A 222 15.03 25.87 10.56
N GLY A 223 14.82 25.36 11.78
CA GLY A 223 14.24 26.14 12.89
C GLY A 223 12.82 26.63 12.58
N ALA A 224 12.07 25.86 11.77
CA ALA A 224 10.74 26.20 11.29
C ALA A 224 9.68 25.32 11.95
N ASP A 225 8.50 25.89 12.18
CA ASP A 225 7.33 25.16 12.66
C ASP A 225 6.33 24.90 11.54
N ILE A 226 5.60 23.78 11.63
CA ILE A 226 4.45 23.55 10.76
C ILE A 226 3.31 24.51 11.13
N LYS A 227 2.61 25.04 10.12
CA LYS A 227 1.40 25.84 10.36
C LYS A 227 0.26 24.96 10.88
N ASP A 228 -0.49 25.47 11.84
CA ASP A 228 -1.66 24.81 12.45
C ASP A 228 -2.66 24.26 11.41
N LYS A 229 -3.04 25.06 10.41
CA LYS A 229 -3.92 24.63 9.32
C LYS A 229 -3.39 23.38 8.62
N LYS A 230 -2.09 23.35 8.33
CA LYS A 230 -1.47 22.21 7.67
C LYS A 230 -1.39 20.99 8.58
N CYS A 231 -1.20 21.21 9.88
CA CYS A 231 -1.29 20.14 10.87
C CYS A 231 -2.71 19.55 10.92
N TYR A 232 -3.76 20.37 10.92
CA TYR A 232 -5.15 19.88 10.88
C TYR A 232 -5.44 19.07 9.60
N GLU A 233 -4.93 19.49 8.44
CA GLU A 233 -5.01 18.70 7.20
C GLU A 233 -4.37 17.32 7.36
N ILE A 234 -3.13 17.25 7.87
CA ILE A 234 -2.42 15.99 8.11
C ILE A 234 -3.18 15.10 9.10
N VAL A 235 -3.68 15.69 10.19
CA VAL A 235 -4.50 14.97 11.19
C VAL A 235 -5.76 14.41 10.54
N GLY A 236 -6.47 15.18 9.75
CA GLY A 236 -7.69 14.73 9.06
C GLY A 236 -7.41 13.56 8.12
N GLN A 237 -6.38 13.66 7.29
CA GLN A 237 -6.05 12.62 6.29
C GLN A 237 -5.60 11.30 6.95
N LEU A 238 -4.81 11.38 8.04
CA LEU A 238 -4.44 10.20 8.83
C LEU A 238 -5.65 9.61 9.55
N ALA A 239 -6.50 10.44 10.15
CA ALA A 239 -7.73 10.00 10.80
C ALA A 239 -8.70 9.33 9.82
N GLN A 240 -8.80 9.81 8.57
CA GLN A 240 -9.58 9.16 7.51
C GLN A 240 -9.07 7.74 7.24
N SER A 241 -7.75 7.57 7.10
CA SER A 241 -7.14 6.26 6.87
C SER A 241 -7.40 5.31 8.04
N LEU A 242 -7.17 5.76 9.27
CA LEU A 242 -7.38 4.94 10.46
C LEU A 242 -8.85 4.61 10.69
N ASN A 243 -9.77 5.55 10.47
CA ASN A 243 -11.20 5.28 10.58
C ASN A 243 -11.63 4.19 9.58
N GLN A 244 -11.11 4.22 8.35
CA GLN A 244 -11.38 3.18 7.36
C GLN A 244 -10.81 1.82 7.81
N LEU A 245 -9.58 1.77 8.31
CA LEU A 245 -9.00 0.53 8.83
C LEU A 245 -9.81 -0.02 10.01
N HIS A 246 -10.08 0.82 11.01
CA HIS A 246 -10.77 0.43 12.24
C HIS A 246 -12.21 -0.02 11.99
N ARG A 247 -12.95 0.63 11.07
CA ARG A 247 -14.29 0.19 10.64
C ARG A 247 -14.30 -1.15 9.90
N ASN A 248 -13.17 -1.51 9.28
CA ASN A 248 -12.97 -2.81 8.65
C ASN A 248 -12.30 -3.82 9.60
N GLU A 249 -12.27 -3.51 10.90
CA GLU A 249 -11.67 -4.36 11.94
C GLU A 249 -10.18 -4.62 11.72
N ILE A 250 -9.47 -3.69 11.09
CA ILE A 250 -8.03 -3.78 10.82
C ILE A 250 -7.30 -2.83 11.76
N LEU A 251 -6.30 -3.36 12.48
CA LEU A 251 -5.32 -2.54 13.19
C LEU A 251 -4.10 -2.33 12.33
N HIS A 252 -3.53 -1.12 12.34
CA HIS A 252 -2.24 -0.87 11.71
C HIS A 252 -1.11 -1.49 12.56
N GLY A 253 -1.10 -1.22 13.87
CA GLY A 253 -0.23 -1.88 14.84
C GLY A 253 1.23 -1.40 14.88
N ASP A 254 1.68 -0.61 13.89
CA ASP A 254 3.02 0.00 13.84
C ASP A 254 2.99 1.45 13.33
N LEU A 255 2.13 2.29 13.90
CA LEU A 255 2.12 3.71 13.53
C LEU A 255 3.33 4.44 14.10
N LYS A 256 4.10 5.07 13.22
CA LYS A 256 5.26 5.89 13.53
C LYS A 256 5.56 6.82 12.36
N PRO A 257 6.29 7.94 12.55
CA PRO A 257 6.49 8.92 11.48
C PRO A 257 7.18 8.34 10.23
N GLU A 258 7.98 7.29 10.37
CA GLU A 258 8.63 6.57 9.27
C GLU A 258 7.63 5.84 8.36
N ASN A 259 6.44 5.52 8.86
CA ASN A 259 5.38 4.80 8.14
C ASN A 259 4.32 5.75 7.53
N VAL A 260 4.56 7.06 7.56
CA VAL A 260 3.69 8.07 6.94
C VAL A 260 4.47 8.76 5.82
N LEU A 261 4.18 8.42 4.56
CA LEU A 261 4.83 9.01 3.39
C LEU A 261 4.14 10.31 2.98
N LEU A 262 4.91 11.22 2.36
CA LEU A 262 4.45 12.53 1.95
C LEU A 262 4.54 12.71 0.44
N THR A 263 3.45 13.18 -0.16
CA THR A 263 3.45 13.71 -1.53
C THR A 263 4.13 15.07 -1.60
N GLN A 264 4.43 15.58 -2.81
CA GLN A 264 5.00 16.92 -2.98
C GLN A 264 4.14 18.02 -2.34
N ASP A 265 2.81 17.87 -2.35
CA ASP A 265 1.83 18.79 -1.74
C ASP A 265 1.58 18.55 -0.24
N LEU A 266 2.42 17.73 0.40
CA LEU A 266 2.29 17.34 1.81
C LEU A 266 0.94 16.66 2.14
N LYS A 267 0.35 15.95 1.17
CA LYS A 267 -0.69 14.94 1.47
C LYS A 267 -0.02 13.67 1.96
N VAL A 268 -0.65 13.01 2.93
CA VAL A 268 -0.13 11.81 3.58
C VAL A 268 -0.57 10.53 2.88
N LYS A 269 0.29 9.52 2.95
CA LYS A 269 0.07 8.15 2.51
C LYS A 269 0.58 7.21 3.60
N LEU A 270 -0.35 6.53 4.28
CA LEU A 270 -0.02 5.54 5.29
C LEU A 270 0.59 4.29 4.63
N ALA A 271 1.72 3.83 5.16
CA ALA A 271 2.56 2.77 4.61
C ALA A 271 2.90 1.71 5.67
N ASP A 272 3.49 0.60 5.20
CA ASP A 272 4.00 -0.53 5.99
C ASP A 272 2.95 -1.27 6.85
N PHE A 273 2.30 -2.25 6.20
CA PHE A 273 1.26 -3.08 6.82
C PHE A 273 1.82 -4.40 7.38
N GLY A 274 3.14 -4.54 7.55
CA GLY A 274 3.78 -5.79 7.99
C GLY A 274 3.36 -6.27 9.38
N LEU A 275 2.86 -5.37 10.24
CA LEU A 275 2.27 -5.70 11.55
C LEU A 275 0.75 -5.55 11.61
N ALA A 276 0.14 -5.13 10.49
CA ALA A 276 -1.29 -4.93 10.40
C ALA A 276 -2.01 -6.27 10.43
N ARG A 277 -3.21 -6.28 11.03
CA ARG A 277 -3.96 -7.51 11.24
C ARG A 277 -5.45 -7.26 11.32
N GLN A 278 -6.22 -8.23 10.86
CA GLN A 278 -7.66 -8.26 11.05
C GLN A 278 -7.98 -8.78 12.46
N LEU A 279 -8.86 -8.07 13.18
CA LEU A 279 -9.38 -8.47 14.47
C LEU A 279 -10.32 -9.66 14.27
N GLN A 280 -10.08 -10.76 14.98
CA GLN A 280 -11.01 -11.88 15.09
C GLN A 280 -11.80 -11.73 16.39
N ILE A 281 -13.12 -11.83 16.27
CA ILE A 281 -14.06 -11.79 17.39
C ILE A 281 -13.65 -12.86 18.42
N GLY A 282 -13.42 -12.44 19.67
CA GLY A 282 -13.12 -13.33 20.79
C GLY A 282 -11.64 -13.66 21.03
N ARG A 283 -10.69 -13.10 20.26
CA ARG A 283 -9.24 -13.28 20.49
C ARG A 283 -8.55 -11.95 20.85
N GLY A 284 -7.83 -11.93 21.97
CA GLY A 284 -6.90 -10.85 22.32
C GLY A 284 -5.58 -11.03 21.55
N TYR A 285 -5.06 -9.94 20.97
CA TYR A 285 -3.84 -9.98 20.15
C TYR A 285 -2.63 -9.44 20.89
N THR A 286 -1.65 -10.32 21.09
CA THR A 286 -0.40 -10.03 21.80
C THR A 286 0.74 -9.66 20.89
N THR A 287 1.45 -8.59 21.23
CA THR A 287 2.72 -8.20 20.61
C THR A 287 3.70 -7.73 21.67
N ASN A 288 4.99 -7.91 21.43
CA ASN A 288 6.07 -7.37 22.26
C ASN A 288 6.21 -5.83 22.12
N HIS A 289 5.45 -5.19 21.23
CA HIS A 289 5.51 -3.76 20.92
C HIS A 289 4.22 -3.01 21.30
N GLY A 290 3.46 -3.53 22.29
CA GLY A 290 2.22 -2.89 22.73
C GLY A 290 2.47 -1.61 23.52
N VAL A 291 1.69 -0.56 23.24
CA VAL A 291 1.69 0.71 23.99
C VAL A 291 1.34 0.46 25.45
N PHE A 292 2.27 0.72 26.37
CA PHE A 292 2.07 0.56 27.81
C PHE A 292 0.88 1.41 28.32
N SER A 293 -0.22 0.76 28.70
CA SER A 293 -1.33 1.39 29.42
C SER A 293 -1.76 0.50 30.58
N LYS A 294 -2.06 1.14 31.72
CA LYS A 294 -2.48 0.50 32.98
C LYS A 294 -3.81 -0.25 32.87
N HIS A 295 -4.58 -0.07 31.79
CA HIS A 295 -5.96 -0.58 31.63
C HIS A 295 -6.15 -1.42 30.35
N GLN A 296 -5.08 -2.02 29.83
CA GLN A 296 -5.24 -3.06 28.81
C GLN A 296 -6.04 -4.23 29.39
N LYS A 297 -7.00 -4.77 28.63
CA LYS A 297 -7.81 -5.91 29.09
C LYS A 297 -6.89 -7.11 29.29
N PHE A 298 -6.81 -7.61 30.53
CA PHE A 298 -6.04 -8.81 30.86
C PHE A 298 -6.90 -10.04 30.59
N GLN A 299 -6.36 -11.05 29.88
CA GLN A 299 -6.96 -12.37 29.83
C GLN A 299 -6.22 -13.28 30.81
N ASP A 300 -6.89 -13.61 31.92
CA ASP A 300 -6.35 -14.50 32.95
C ASP A 300 -6.35 -15.95 32.43
N LYS A 301 -5.22 -16.35 31.85
CA LYS A 301 -4.87 -17.75 31.64
C LYS A 301 -3.41 -17.94 32.05
N GLY A 302 -3.19 -18.08 33.35
CA GLY A 302 -1.96 -18.64 33.94
C GLY A 302 -0.66 -17.98 33.48
N GLN A 303 -0.16 -17.04 34.28
CA GLN A 303 1.27 -16.66 34.39
C GLN A 303 1.97 -15.91 33.24
N GLN A 304 1.28 -15.37 32.23
CA GLN A 304 1.84 -14.28 31.41
C GLN A 304 0.79 -13.21 31.11
N GLN A 305 1.02 -11.99 31.63
CA GLN A 305 0.23 -10.82 31.28
C GLN A 305 0.36 -10.55 29.77
N LYS A 306 -0.70 -10.82 29.02
CA LYS A 306 -0.72 -10.73 27.57
C LYS A 306 -1.37 -9.41 27.13
N LEU A 307 -0.54 -8.50 26.60
CA LEU A 307 -0.96 -7.19 26.08
C LEU A 307 -1.97 -7.37 24.95
N ILE A 308 -3.09 -6.65 24.94
CA ILE A 308 -4.10 -6.73 23.85
C ILE A 308 -4.03 -5.44 23.03
N GLN A 309 -3.64 -5.54 21.76
CA GLN A 309 -3.75 -4.42 20.83
C GLN A 309 -5.23 -4.13 20.50
N THR A 310 -5.58 -2.84 20.50
CA THR A 310 -6.92 -2.32 20.20
C THR A 310 -6.81 -1.13 19.25
N PRO A 311 -7.90 -0.67 18.61
CA PRO A 311 -7.87 0.56 17.79
C PRO A 311 -7.31 1.78 18.55
N ALA A 312 -7.52 1.83 19.87
CA ALA A 312 -6.97 2.88 20.72
C ALA A 312 -5.44 2.89 20.76
N CYS A 313 -4.75 1.78 20.51
CA CYS A 313 -3.29 1.72 20.41
C CYS A 313 -2.79 2.51 19.19
N ASP A 314 -3.48 2.38 18.05
CA ASP A 314 -3.18 3.18 16.86
C ASP A 314 -3.42 4.67 17.14
N ILE A 315 -4.50 5.04 17.84
CA ILE A 315 -4.76 6.46 18.18
C ILE A 315 -3.70 7.03 19.12
N TRP A 316 -3.20 6.23 20.07
CA TRP A 316 -2.09 6.67 20.91
C TRP A 316 -0.85 7.00 20.07
N ALA A 317 -0.43 6.06 19.22
CA ALA A 317 0.73 6.22 18.36
C ALA A 317 0.55 7.41 17.41
N PHE A 318 -0.67 7.60 16.89
CA PHE A 318 -1.05 8.78 16.12
C PHE A 318 -0.88 10.08 16.91
N GLY A 319 -1.33 10.13 18.17
CA GLY A 319 -1.12 11.28 19.06
C GLY A 319 0.36 11.57 19.30
N VAL A 320 1.19 10.54 19.46
CA VAL A 320 2.65 10.69 19.62
C VAL A 320 3.26 11.28 18.33
N MET A 321 2.92 10.76 17.15
CA MET A 321 3.44 11.26 15.87
C MET A 321 3.12 12.75 15.67
N ILE A 322 1.88 13.15 15.96
CA ILE A 322 1.48 14.56 15.77
C ILE A 322 2.09 15.45 16.85
N PHE A 323 2.29 14.94 18.07
CA PHE A 323 3.08 15.65 19.07
C PHE A 323 4.51 15.90 18.56
N GLU A 324 5.17 14.87 18.05
CA GLU A 324 6.52 14.98 17.50
C GLU A 324 6.58 15.95 16.31
N LEU A 325 5.54 16.00 15.48
CA LEU A 325 5.43 16.94 14.38
C LEU A 325 5.37 18.40 14.85
N LEU A 326 4.66 18.67 15.95
CA LEU A 326 4.45 20.02 16.47
C LEU A 326 5.59 20.50 17.38
N ALA A 327 6.06 19.61 18.27
CA ALA A 327 7.07 19.93 19.27
C ALA A 327 8.50 19.57 18.85
N GLN A 328 8.65 18.85 17.74
CA GLN A 328 9.94 18.39 17.22
C GLN A 328 10.76 17.58 18.23
N ARG A 329 10.10 16.94 19.19
CA ARG A 329 10.65 16.04 20.22
C ARG A 329 9.57 15.07 20.71
N HIS A 330 9.97 14.00 21.37
CA HIS A 330 9.03 13.00 21.87
C HIS A 330 8.26 13.52 23.12
N PRO A 331 6.97 13.14 23.32
CA PRO A 331 6.18 13.63 24.46
C PRO A 331 6.64 13.16 25.84
N PHE A 332 7.51 12.14 25.93
CA PHE A 332 7.92 11.51 27.19
C PHE A 332 9.43 11.49 27.44
N TYR A 333 10.24 11.98 26.50
CA TYR A 333 11.68 12.11 26.66
C TYR A 333 12.24 13.13 25.68
N ASP A 334 13.40 13.69 26.02
CA ASP A 334 14.10 14.62 25.16
C ASP A 334 15.18 13.91 24.34
N ASN A 335 15.51 14.45 23.16
CA ASN A 335 16.38 13.77 22.18
C ASN A 335 17.81 13.43 22.69
N ASN A 336 18.22 13.99 23.84
CA ASN A 336 19.55 13.80 24.42
C ASN A 336 19.53 12.89 25.66
N GLU A 337 18.39 12.32 26.04
CA GLU A 337 18.28 11.40 27.17
C GLU A 337 18.52 9.95 26.71
N ASP A 338 19.49 9.28 27.32
CA ASP A 338 19.73 7.85 27.13
C ASP A 338 18.82 7.06 28.08
N LEU A 339 17.62 6.72 27.60
CA LEU A 339 16.61 5.99 28.38
C LEU A 339 16.59 4.52 27.99
N ASN A 340 16.63 3.64 28.99
CA ASN A 340 16.35 2.24 28.78
C ASN A 340 14.83 2.01 28.60
N GLU A 341 14.46 0.86 28.02
CA GLU A 341 13.06 0.52 27.72
C GLU A 341 12.15 0.52 28.96
N GLN A 342 12.68 0.10 30.12
CA GLN A 342 11.90 0.04 31.36
C GLN A 342 11.58 1.44 31.90
N GLU A 343 12.57 2.34 31.91
CA GLU A 343 12.38 3.73 32.32
C GLU A 343 11.41 4.44 31.37
N PHE A 344 11.59 4.27 30.06
CA PHE A 344 10.68 4.81 29.07
C PHE A 344 9.24 4.33 29.29
N ALA A 345 9.05 3.03 29.51
CA ALA A 345 7.74 2.47 29.82
C ALA A 345 7.14 3.08 31.11
N GLN A 346 7.94 3.25 32.17
CA GLN A 346 7.49 3.88 33.41
C GLN A 346 7.07 5.34 33.20
N ARG A 347 7.80 6.12 32.40
CA ARG A 347 7.41 7.49 32.05
C ARG A 347 6.10 7.51 31.28
N VAL A 348 5.97 6.64 30.28
CA VAL A 348 4.73 6.48 29.50
C VAL A 348 3.55 6.07 30.38
N ILE A 349 3.73 5.25 31.42
CA ILE A 349 2.63 4.83 32.29
C ILE A 349 2.27 5.93 33.30
N ASN A 350 3.26 6.53 33.94
CA ASN A 350 3.05 7.33 35.15
C ASN A 350 3.06 8.84 34.94
N GLN A 351 3.68 9.33 33.86
CA GLN A 351 3.84 10.77 33.62
C GLN A 351 2.85 11.28 32.57
N PRO A 352 2.35 12.52 32.71
CA PRO A 352 1.61 13.18 31.64
C PRO A 352 2.54 13.45 30.45
N PRO A 353 2.02 13.52 29.21
CA PRO A 353 2.83 13.99 28.08
C PRO A 353 3.27 15.43 28.32
N ALA A 354 4.43 15.79 27.79
CA ALA A 354 4.94 17.14 27.87
C ALA A 354 3.99 18.16 27.18
N GLN A 355 4.18 19.44 27.47
CA GLN A 355 3.33 20.48 26.87
C GLN A 355 3.79 20.81 25.45
N LEU A 356 2.81 21.04 24.56
CA LEU A 356 3.05 21.55 23.21
C LEU A 356 3.38 23.05 23.25
N PRO A 357 4.24 23.55 22.33
CA PRO A 357 4.63 24.96 22.24
C PRO A 357 3.46 25.96 22.23
N ASP A 358 3.64 27.13 22.84
CA ASP A 358 2.60 28.15 23.05
C ASP A 358 2.08 28.85 21.80
N ASN A 359 2.81 28.78 20.70
CA ASN A 359 2.38 29.26 19.40
C ASN A 359 1.22 28.46 18.78
N TYR A 360 0.93 27.24 19.25
CA TYR A 360 -0.17 26.44 18.71
C TYR A 360 -1.52 26.70 19.39
N PRO A 361 -2.64 26.69 18.65
CA PRO A 361 -3.98 26.91 19.22
C PRO A 361 -4.35 25.91 20.31
N LEU A 362 -5.05 26.37 21.35
CA LEU A 362 -5.52 25.53 22.45
C LEU A 362 -6.36 24.34 21.97
N LYS A 363 -7.18 24.53 20.92
CA LYS A 363 -7.99 23.45 20.34
C LYS A 363 -7.13 22.32 19.78
N LEU A 364 -6.02 22.63 19.09
CA LEU A 364 -5.09 21.64 18.57
C LEU A 364 -4.41 20.90 19.72
N LYS A 365 -3.93 21.64 20.72
CA LYS A 365 -3.32 21.04 21.93
C LYS A 365 -4.28 20.07 22.64
N ASN A 366 -5.55 20.45 22.77
CA ASN A 366 -6.56 19.62 23.42
C ASN A 366 -6.89 18.36 22.61
N LEU A 367 -6.92 18.45 21.28
CA LEU A 367 -7.10 17.29 20.42
C LEU A 367 -5.97 16.26 20.62
N ILE A 368 -4.70 16.70 20.64
CA ILE A 368 -3.55 15.80 20.87
C ILE A 368 -3.58 15.22 22.29
N LYS A 369 -3.97 16.01 23.29
CA LYS A 369 -4.17 15.50 24.66
C LYS A 369 -5.23 14.40 24.71
N GLN A 370 -6.33 14.51 23.96
CA GLN A 370 -7.38 13.48 23.88
C GLN A 370 -6.88 12.18 23.22
N MET A 371 -5.97 12.27 22.25
CA MET A 371 -5.29 11.11 21.66
C MET A 371 -4.32 10.44 22.66
N LEU A 372 -3.69 11.23 23.53
CA LEU A 372 -2.71 10.78 24.53
C LEU A 372 -3.32 10.50 25.92
N ILE A 373 -4.64 10.30 26.00
CA ILE A 373 -5.29 9.79 27.24
C ILE A 373 -4.76 8.38 27.52
N LYS A 374 -4.33 8.14 28.77
CA LYS A 374 -3.72 6.87 29.18
C LYS A 374 -4.70 5.70 29.14
N ASP A 375 -5.93 5.94 29.60
CA ASP A 375 -7.00 4.94 29.55
C ASP A 375 -7.52 4.79 28.10
N PRO A 376 -7.35 3.62 27.48
CA PRO A 376 -7.79 3.39 26.10
C PRO A 376 -9.31 3.50 25.92
N VAL A 377 -10.12 3.33 26.97
CA VAL A 377 -11.60 3.44 26.88
C VAL A 377 -12.03 4.89 26.73
N HIS A 378 -11.31 5.81 27.37
CA HIS A 378 -11.61 7.25 27.33
C HIS A 378 -10.82 7.99 26.23
N ARG A 379 -9.92 7.29 25.53
CA ARG A 379 -9.15 7.84 24.42
C ARG A 379 -10.06 8.08 23.21
N ILE A 380 -9.91 9.24 22.58
CA ILE A 380 -10.68 9.60 21.38
C ILE A 380 -10.49 8.55 20.27
N SER A 381 -11.53 8.30 19.47
CA SER A 381 -11.45 7.41 18.30
C SER A 381 -11.10 8.18 17.01
N ALA A 382 -10.68 7.46 15.96
CA ALA A 382 -10.47 8.07 14.63
C ALA A 382 -11.74 8.76 14.09
N GLU A 383 -12.91 8.19 14.33
CA GLU A 383 -14.20 8.77 13.97
C GLU A 383 -14.46 10.09 14.71
N GLN A 384 -14.21 10.14 16.01
CA GLN A 384 -14.39 11.35 16.81
C GLN A 384 -13.37 12.44 16.43
N ILE A 385 -12.15 12.07 16.01
CA ILE A 385 -11.17 13.02 15.47
C ILE A 385 -11.72 13.68 14.20
N LEU A 386 -12.36 12.92 13.31
CA LEU A 386 -12.96 13.45 12.07
C LEU A 386 -14.17 14.35 12.34
N GLN A 387 -14.88 14.14 13.45
CA GLN A 387 -15.98 15.00 13.89
C GLN A 387 -15.50 16.30 14.55
N ASN A 388 -14.20 16.45 14.83
CA ASN A 388 -13.66 17.69 15.36
C ASN A 388 -13.84 18.84 14.34
N PRO A 389 -14.44 19.99 14.72
CA PRO A 389 -14.75 21.05 13.77
C PRO A 389 -13.56 21.59 12.98
N GLU A 390 -12.39 21.73 13.63
CA GLU A 390 -11.18 22.26 12.97
C GLU A 390 -10.60 21.24 11.98
N VAL A 391 -10.69 19.94 12.31
CA VAL A 391 -10.27 18.85 11.42
C VAL A 391 -11.22 18.75 10.22
N ALA A 392 -12.53 18.78 10.47
CA ALA A 392 -13.54 18.73 9.42
C ALA A 392 -13.43 19.93 8.46
N ALA A 393 -13.16 21.13 8.98
CA ALA A 393 -12.96 22.32 8.16
C ALA A 393 -11.66 22.31 7.34
N ALA A 394 -10.64 21.55 7.77
CA ALA A 394 -9.37 21.42 7.07
C ALA A 394 -9.40 20.38 5.94
N LEU A 395 -10.35 19.44 5.97
CA LEU A 395 -10.50 18.45 4.91
C LEU A 395 -11.24 19.03 3.70
N PRO A 396 -10.91 18.61 2.46
CA PRO A 396 -11.70 18.98 1.29
C PRO A 396 -13.15 18.52 1.50
N GLN A 397 -14.11 19.45 1.34
CA GLN A 397 -15.53 19.11 1.28
C GLN A 397 -15.74 18.18 0.07
N ILE A 398 -16.31 16.99 0.31
CA ILE A 398 -16.60 15.99 -0.73
C ILE A 398 -17.79 16.46 -1.57
#